data_AF-A0A060BKV8-F1
#
_entry.id   AF-A0A060BKV8-F1
#
_cell.length_a   1.000
_cell.length_b   1.000
_cell.length_c   1.000
_cell.angle_alpha   90.00
_cell.angle_beta   90.00
_cell.angle_gamma   90.00
#
_symmetry.space_group_name_H-M   'P 1'
#
loop_
_entity.id
_entity.type
_entity.pdbx_description
1 polymer ?
#
loop_
_entity_poly.entity_id
_entity_poly.type
_entity_poly.pdbx_seq_one_letter_code
_entity_poly.pdbx_strand_id
1 'polypeptide(L)'
;MDHIEELGANVIYLTPIFPGRSNHRYNASSFAVVDPLLGGDAALARLCEAAHSRGMRVIGDFTSNHTGSTHEWFVRAQEDPHARERDFYYWREDGSYVAWFDVPSLPKLNHASPGLHKHLFEEAAG
;
A
#
# COMPACT_ATOMS: atom_id res chain seq x y z
N MET A 1 -14.60 -0.54 -20.59
CA MET A 1 -14.85 -1.89 -20.03
C MET A 1 -15.12 -2.89 -21.12
N ASP A 2 -15.88 -2.49 -22.14
CA ASP A 2 -16.29 -3.35 -23.27
C ASP A 2 -15.12 -4.11 -23.92
N HIS A 3 -13.96 -3.47 -24.12
CA HIS A 3 -12.77 -4.18 -24.63
C HIS A 3 -12.31 -5.36 -23.74
N ILE A 4 -12.36 -5.22 -22.42
CA ILE A 4 -11.99 -6.28 -21.47
C ILE A 4 -13.02 -7.43 -21.51
N GLU A 5 -14.29 -7.08 -21.70
CA GLU A 5 -15.40 -8.03 -21.85
C GLU A 5 -15.31 -8.82 -23.15
N GLU A 6 -15.05 -8.13 -24.27
CA GLU A 6 -14.82 -8.74 -25.59
C GLU A 6 -13.61 -9.68 -25.59
N LEU A 7 -12.56 -9.36 -24.82
CA LEU A 7 -11.41 -10.24 -24.63
C LEU A 7 -11.78 -11.55 -23.90
N GLY A 8 -12.91 -11.58 -23.19
CA GLY A 8 -13.36 -12.72 -22.39
C GLY A 8 -12.70 -12.82 -21.00
N ALA A 9 -12.06 -11.75 -20.53
CA ALA A 9 -11.44 -11.73 -19.21
C ALA A 9 -12.51 -11.60 -18.10
N ASN A 10 -12.32 -12.35 -17.02
CA ASN A 10 -13.23 -12.34 -15.86
C ASN A 10 -12.60 -11.77 -14.58
N VAL A 11 -11.33 -11.37 -14.61
CA VAL A 11 -10.63 -10.74 -13.48
C VAL A 11 -9.77 -9.59 -14.00
N ILE A 12 -9.82 -8.47 -13.29
CA ILE A 12 -8.92 -7.32 -13.45
C ILE A 12 -8.01 -7.28 -12.23
N TYR A 13 -6.70 -7.38 -12.47
CA TYR A 13 -5.70 -7.16 -11.43
C TYR A 13 -5.09 -5.76 -11.61
N LEU A 14 -5.17 -4.96 -10.54
CA LEU A 14 -4.58 -3.63 -10.48
C LEU A 14 -3.26 -3.72 -9.72
N THR A 15 -2.20 -3.18 -10.31
CA THR A 15 -0.98 -2.82 -9.56
C THR A 15 -1.28 -1.79 -8.47
N PRO A 16 -0.35 -1.44 -7.57
CA PRO A 16 -0.65 -0.55 -6.45
C PRO A 16 -1.32 0.76 -6.87
N ILE A 17 -2.40 1.10 -6.19
CA ILE A 17 -3.23 2.30 -6.47
C ILE A 17 -3.19 3.34 -5.35
N PHE A 18 -2.43 3.08 -4.29
CA PHE A 18 -2.24 4.01 -3.19
C PHE A 18 -1.31 5.16 -3.59
N PRO A 19 -1.44 6.35 -2.95
CA PRO A 19 -0.56 7.48 -3.19
C PRO A 19 0.91 7.08 -3.10
N GLY A 20 1.72 7.44 -4.09
CA GLY A 20 3.15 7.15 -4.11
C GLY A 20 3.88 8.09 -5.06
N ARG A 21 5.16 8.36 -4.79
CA ARG A 21 5.95 9.29 -5.62
C ARG A 21 6.32 8.73 -6.99
N SER A 22 6.31 7.41 -7.13
CA SER A 22 6.64 6.73 -8.38
C SER A 22 5.43 6.59 -9.30
N ASN A 23 5.67 6.30 -10.56
CA ASN A 23 4.62 5.85 -11.47
C ASN A 23 4.04 4.48 -11.04
N HIS A 24 4.88 3.57 -10.55
CA HIS A 24 4.51 2.19 -10.20
C HIS A 24 3.88 2.01 -8.80
N ARG A 25 3.95 3.03 -7.93
CA ARG A 25 3.26 3.12 -6.61
C ARG A 25 3.61 2.08 -5.53
N TYR A 26 4.52 1.14 -5.78
CA TYR A 26 5.10 0.28 -4.73
C TYR A 26 5.78 1.04 -3.56
N ASN A 27 6.00 2.35 -3.68
CA ASN A 27 6.49 3.21 -2.61
C ASN A 27 5.36 4.04 -1.96
N ALA A 28 4.29 3.38 -1.53
CA ALA A 28 3.11 4.05 -1.00
C ALA A 28 3.46 5.04 0.13
N SER A 29 2.80 6.20 0.17
CA SER A 29 2.92 7.20 1.23
C SER A 29 1.79 7.15 2.26
N SER A 30 0.69 6.47 1.93
CA SER A 30 -0.38 6.08 2.85
C SER A 30 -1.15 4.93 2.22
N PHE A 31 -1.76 4.07 3.03
CA PHE A 31 -2.68 3.03 2.58
C PHE A 31 -4.16 3.38 2.80
N ALA A 32 -4.46 4.60 3.25
CA ALA A 32 -5.81 4.97 3.68
C ALA A 32 -6.80 5.21 2.54
N VAL A 33 -6.32 5.72 1.39
CA VAL A 33 -7.16 6.13 0.26
C VAL A 33 -6.48 5.79 -1.06
N VAL A 34 -7.25 5.61 -2.12
CA VAL A 34 -6.73 5.54 -3.49
C VAL A 34 -6.13 6.89 -3.89
N ASP A 35 -5.04 6.86 -4.65
CA ASP A 35 -4.34 8.05 -5.11
C ASP A 35 -5.30 9.00 -5.87
N PRO A 36 -5.43 10.27 -5.45
CA PRO A 36 -6.23 11.27 -6.17
C PRO A 36 -5.83 11.43 -7.63
N LEU A 37 -4.57 11.19 -8.00
CA LEU A 37 -4.10 11.21 -9.39
C LEU A 37 -4.72 10.10 -10.24
N LEU A 38 -5.16 9.00 -9.62
CA LEU A 38 -5.89 7.91 -10.26
C LEU A 38 -7.42 8.09 -10.19
N GLY A 39 -7.89 9.20 -9.61
CA GLY A 39 -9.31 9.53 -9.44
C GLY A 39 -9.90 9.15 -8.08
N GLY A 40 -9.08 8.66 -7.14
CA GLY A 40 -9.47 8.38 -5.75
C GLY A 40 -10.50 7.26 -5.58
N ASP A 41 -11.01 7.13 -4.36
CA ASP A 41 -11.91 6.03 -3.97
C ASP A 41 -13.18 5.99 -4.83
N ALA A 42 -13.69 7.15 -5.23
CA ALA A 42 -14.84 7.26 -6.11
C ALA A 42 -14.59 6.64 -7.50
N ALA A 43 -13.37 6.76 -8.05
CA ALA A 43 -13.02 6.13 -9.31
C ALA A 43 -12.88 4.61 -9.16
N LEU A 44 -12.27 4.14 -8.07
CA LEU A 44 -12.19 2.70 -7.77
C LEU A 44 -13.59 2.09 -7.60
N ALA A 45 -14.49 2.76 -6.87
CA ALA A 45 -15.86 2.30 -6.68
C ALA A 45 -16.60 2.14 -8.03
N ARG A 46 -16.51 3.15 -8.91
CA ARG A 46 -17.10 3.09 -10.25
C ARG A 46 -16.51 1.97 -11.10
N LEU A 47 -15.19 1.74 -11.03
CA LEU A 47 -14.53 0.64 -11.73
C LEU A 47 -15.06 -0.72 -11.24
N CYS A 48 -15.11 -0.91 -9.92
CA CYS A 48 -15.61 -2.14 -9.30
C CYS A 48 -17.08 -2.39 -9.67
N GLU A 49 -17.95 -1.38 -9.62
CA GLU A 49 -19.35 -1.51 -10.02
C GLU A 49 -19.50 -1.90 -11.50
N ALA A 50 -18.74 -1.23 -12.38
CA ALA A 50 -18.75 -1.53 -13.81
C ALA A 50 -18.19 -2.93 -14.13
N ALA A 51 -17.18 -3.41 -13.38
CA ALA A 51 -16.64 -4.76 -13.50
C ALA A 51 -17.62 -5.82 -12.98
N HIS A 52 -18.18 -5.60 -11.78
CA HIS A 52 -19.11 -6.53 -11.14
C HIS A 52 -20.42 -6.71 -11.93
N SER A 53 -20.95 -5.64 -12.51
CA SER A 53 -22.15 -5.73 -13.38
C SER A 53 -21.93 -6.57 -14.64
N ARG A 54 -20.67 -6.82 -15.02
CA ARG A 54 -20.27 -7.70 -16.14
C ARG A 54 -19.79 -9.08 -15.68
N GLY A 55 -19.98 -9.42 -14.40
CA GLY A 55 -19.51 -10.69 -13.84
C GLY A 55 -18.00 -10.81 -13.67
N MET A 56 -17.26 -9.70 -13.79
CA MET A 56 -15.81 -9.68 -13.56
C MET A 56 -15.50 -9.47 -12.07
N ARG A 57 -14.28 -9.81 -11.63
CA ARG A 57 -13.74 -9.48 -10.30
C ARG A 57 -12.61 -8.47 -10.41
N VAL A 58 -12.40 -7.68 -9.35
CA VAL A 58 -11.26 -6.77 -9.24
C VAL A 58 -10.38 -7.22 -8.07
N ILE A 59 -9.09 -7.35 -8.32
CA ILE A 59 -8.07 -7.64 -7.31
C ILE A 59 -7.10 -6.46 -7.27
N GLY A 60 -6.90 -5.88 -6.09
CA GLY A 60 -5.90 -4.85 -5.86
C GLY A 60 -4.57 -5.44 -5.38
N ASP A 61 -3.50 -4.68 -5.57
CA ASP A 61 -2.19 -4.96 -5.00
C ASP A 61 -1.98 -4.18 -3.71
N PHE A 62 -1.75 -4.92 -2.62
CA PHE A 62 -1.34 -4.36 -1.33
C PHE A 62 0.13 -4.68 -1.07
N THR A 63 0.96 -3.64 -1.09
CA THR A 63 2.42 -3.76 -0.88
C THR A 63 2.73 -4.02 0.60
N SER A 64 2.65 -5.28 1.01
CA SER A 64 2.79 -5.67 2.42
C SER A 64 4.23 -5.74 2.92
N ASN A 65 5.24 -5.88 2.05
CA ASN A 65 6.63 -6.05 2.49
C ASN A 65 7.31 -4.72 2.91
N HIS A 66 6.96 -3.61 2.28
CA HIS A 66 7.61 -2.32 2.50
C HIS A 66 6.62 -1.18 2.25
N THR A 67 6.93 0.00 2.79
CA THR A 67 6.26 1.25 2.42
C THR A 67 7.19 2.12 1.59
N GLY A 68 6.75 3.30 1.15
CA GLY A 68 7.67 4.35 0.73
C GLY A 68 8.38 5.00 1.92
N SER A 69 9.55 5.61 1.69
CA SER A 69 10.24 6.44 2.69
C SER A 69 9.50 7.74 3.01
N THR A 70 8.44 8.06 2.27
CA THR A 70 7.51 9.16 2.55
C THR A 70 6.21 8.67 3.17
N HIS A 71 6.15 7.40 3.60
CA HIS A 71 4.97 6.87 4.28
C HIS A 71 4.81 7.50 5.65
N GLU A 72 3.58 7.87 6.01
CA GLU A 72 3.29 8.54 7.29
C GLU A 72 3.84 7.77 8.50
N TRP A 73 3.72 6.44 8.48
CA TRP A 73 4.32 5.58 9.50
C TRP A 73 5.84 5.70 9.56
N PHE A 74 6.51 5.66 8.41
CA PHE A 74 7.96 5.74 8.36
C PHE A 74 8.47 7.12 8.81
N VAL A 75 7.82 8.19 8.37
CA VAL A 75 8.16 9.56 8.77
C VAL A 75 8.10 9.71 10.29
N ARG A 76 6.99 9.28 10.93
CA ARG A 76 6.87 9.28 12.40
C ARG A 76 7.95 8.43 13.08
N ALA A 77 8.22 7.25 12.53
CA ALA A 77 9.24 6.36 13.03
C ALA A 77 10.66 6.96 12.92
N GLN A 78 10.94 7.79 11.90
CA GLN A 78 12.22 8.50 11.77
C GLN A 78 12.34 9.66 12.76
N GLU A 79 11.24 10.42 12.95
CA GLU A 79 11.21 11.63 13.78
C GLU A 79 11.29 11.33 15.28
N ASP A 80 10.65 10.24 15.73
CA ASP A 80 10.58 9.87 17.14
C ASP A 80 10.93 8.39 17.37
N PRO A 81 12.09 8.07 17.98
CA PRO A 81 12.46 6.72 18.39
C PRO A 81 11.51 6.06 19.39
N HIS A 82 10.60 6.81 20.02
CA HIS A 82 9.60 6.32 20.96
C HIS A 82 8.19 6.24 20.35
N ALA A 83 8.00 6.65 19.09
CA ALA A 83 6.71 6.51 18.41
C ALA A 83 6.32 5.03 18.28
N ARG A 84 5.01 4.74 18.35
CA ARG A 84 4.49 3.38 18.12
C ARG A 84 4.90 2.83 16.76
N GLU A 85 4.98 3.70 15.74
CA GLU A 85 5.36 3.31 14.37
C GLU A 85 6.85 2.98 14.27
N ARG A 86 7.68 3.30 15.27
CA ARG A 86 9.11 2.91 15.29
C ARG A 86 9.27 1.41 15.14
N ASP A 87 8.45 0.63 15.84
CA ASP A 87 8.48 -0.84 15.82
C ASP A 87 8.00 -1.43 14.49
N PHE A 88 7.34 -0.65 13.63
CA PHE A 88 6.84 -1.13 12.34
C PHE A 88 7.98 -1.38 11.33
N TYR A 89 9.20 -0.97 11.63
CA TYR A 89 10.36 -1.05 10.74
C TYR A 89 11.57 -1.67 11.44
N TYR A 90 12.48 -2.24 10.65
CA TYR A 90 13.75 -2.74 11.16
C TYR A 90 14.81 -1.64 11.17
N TRP A 91 15.32 -1.32 12.35
CA TRP A 91 16.39 -0.35 12.56
C TRP A 91 17.72 -1.06 12.84
N ARG A 92 18.82 -0.43 12.41
CA ARG A 92 20.19 -0.87 12.70
C ARG A 92 20.78 -0.04 13.84
N GLU A 93 21.84 -0.55 14.46
CA GLU A 93 22.52 0.11 15.57
C GLU A 93 23.12 1.47 15.20
N ASP A 94 23.52 1.65 13.94
CA ASP A 94 24.07 2.89 13.41
C ASP A 94 23.00 3.95 13.07
N GLY A 95 21.72 3.67 13.36
CA GLY A 95 20.59 4.55 13.08
C GLY A 95 20.03 4.44 11.67
N SER A 96 20.65 3.64 10.79
CA SER A 96 20.07 3.28 9.49
C SER A 96 18.94 2.23 9.65
N TYR A 97 18.34 1.81 8.54
CA TYR A 97 17.20 0.89 8.52
C TYR A 97 17.32 -0.14 7.40
N VAL A 98 16.61 -1.25 7.54
CA VAL A 98 16.53 -2.28 6.49
C VAL A 98 15.53 -1.83 5.43
N ALA A 99 15.91 -1.94 4.17
CA ALA A 99 15.06 -1.64 3.03
C ALA A 99 14.98 -2.83 2.06
N TRP A 100 13.96 -2.84 1.21
CA TRP A 100 13.85 -3.85 0.16
C TRP A 100 15.03 -3.73 -0.81
N PHE A 101 15.85 -4.79 -0.90
CA PHE A 101 17.07 -4.78 -1.73
C PHE A 101 17.98 -3.57 -1.49
N ASP A 102 18.04 -3.10 -0.23
CA ASP A 102 18.79 -1.91 0.19
C ASP A 102 18.43 -0.61 -0.58
N VAL A 103 17.26 -0.55 -1.21
CA VAL A 103 16.73 0.64 -1.88
C VAL A 103 16.17 1.60 -0.82
N PRO A 104 16.81 2.75 -0.51
CA PRO A 104 16.44 3.55 0.67
C PRO A 104 15.01 4.10 0.64
N SER A 105 14.43 4.26 -0.54
CA SER A 105 13.05 4.72 -0.70
C SER A 105 11.99 3.68 -0.32
N LEU A 106 12.38 2.43 0.02
CA LEU A 106 11.50 1.30 0.29
C LEU A 106 11.79 0.63 1.66
N PRO A 107 11.59 1.34 2.78
CA PRO A 107 11.81 0.80 4.13
C PRO A 107 10.97 -0.46 4.40
N LYS A 108 11.62 -1.52 4.89
CA LYS A 108 11.02 -2.84 5.10
C LYS A 108 10.15 -2.85 6.36
N LEU A 109 8.92 -3.33 6.20
CA LEU A 109 8.00 -3.53 7.31
C LEU A 109 8.42 -4.73 8.17
N ASN A 110 8.30 -4.55 9.48
CA ASN A 110 8.57 -5.56 10.50
C ASN A 110 7.29 -6.34 10.82
N HIS A 111 7.06 -7.45 10.10
CA HIS A 111 5.93 -8.36 10.36
C HIS A 111 6.02 -9.13 11.68
N ALA A 112 7.12 -9.02 12.43
CA ALA A 112 7.18 -9.51 13.81
C ALA A 112 6.64 -8.49 14.83
N SER A 113 6.39 -7.24 14.42
CA SER A 113 5.80 -6.20 15.28
C SER A 113 4.33 -6.51 15.59
N PRO A 114 3.96 -6.68 16.87
CA PRO A 114 2.56 -6.80 17.26
C PRO A 114 1.76 -5.53 16.93
N GLY A 115 2.41 -4.36 17.02
CA GLY A 115 1.80 -3.08 16.68
C GLY A 115 1.42 -2.99 15.21
N LEU A 116 2.32 -3.42 14.31
CA LEU A 116 2.03 -3.46 12.88
C LEU A 116 0.91 -4.47 12.57
N HIS A 117 0.99 -5.66 13.16
CA HIS A 117 -0.04 -6.70 12.96
C HIS A 117 -1.43 -6.19 13.34
N LYS A 118 -1.56 -5.60 14.53
CA LYS A 118 -2.81 -5.00 15.00
C LYS A 118 -3.32 -3.94 14.02
N HIS A 119 -2.43 -3.04 13.58
CA HIS A 119 -2.83 -1.95 12.71
C HIS A 119 -3.29 -2.44 11.32
N LEU A 120 -2.62 -3.44 10.74
CA LEU A 120 -2.96 -3.98 9.43
C LEU A 120 -4.22 -4.85 9.41
N PHE A 121 -4.45 -5.66 10.44
CA PHE A 121 -5.46 -6.71 10.38
C PHE A 121 -6.64 -6.51 11.35
N GLU A 122 -6.45 -5.78 12.44
CA GLU A 122 -7.49 -5.61 13.46
C GLU A 122 -8.14 -4.23 13.38
N GLU A 123 -7.35 -3.18 13.16
CA GLU A 123 -7.87 -1.81 13.07
C GLU A 123 -8.44 -1.47 11.68
N ALA A 124 -7.97 -2.13 10.62
CA ALA A 124 -8.50 -1.96 9.26
C ALA A 124 -9.87 -2.66 9.02
N ALA A 125 -10.36 -3.43 10.00
CA ALA A 125 -11.59 -4.21 9.91
C ALA A 125 -12.81 -3.56 10.60
N GLY A 126 -12.68 -2.33 11.11
CA GLY A 126 -13.74 -1.55 11.74
C GLY A 126 -14.17 -0.34 10.92
#